data_AF-A0A3N5HR51-F1
#
_entry.id   AF-A0A3N5HR51-F1
#
_cell.length_a   1.000
_cell.length_b   1.000
_cell.length_c   1.000
_cell.angle_alpha   90.00
_cell.angle_beta   90.00
_cell.angle_gamma   90.00
#
_symmetry.space_group_name_H-M   'P 1'
#
loop_
_entity.id
_entity.type
_entity.pdbx_description
1 polymer ?
#
loop_
_entity_poly.entity_id
_entity_poly.type
_entity_poly.pdbx_seq_one_letter_code
_entity_poly.pdbx_strand_id
1 'polypeptide(L)'
;MTDKDNKGSMTVAEAGRKGGETVRNERGREFYETIGRKGGATVKAERGRAFYEEIGRKGGETVKAERGAKFYEEIGKKGGDRVKATRGPNFYEEIGRKGGQKVKKLIEEGKRAARGAAAAAAAAAPASTDGGQEPSKG
;
A
#
# COMPACT_ATOMS: atom_id res chain seq x y z
N MET A 1 -11.09 -48.82 48.76
CA MET A 1 -11.38 -47.38 48.56
C MET A 1 -10.06 -46.69 48.27
N THR A 2 -9.74 -46.15 47.10
CA THR A 2 -10.59 -45.64 46.02
C THR A 2 -9.71 -45.48 44.77
N ASP A 3 -10.00 -46.23 43.72
CA ASP A 3 -9.47 -45.98 42.37
C ASP A 3 -10.09 -44.67 41.89
N LYS A 4 -9.35 -43.56 42.04
CA LYS A 4 -9.77 -42.27 41.51
C LYS A 4 -9.65 -42.33 40.00
N ASP A 5 -10.82 -42.42 39.37
CA ASP A 5 -11.08 -42.31 37.95
C ASP A 5 -10.06 -41.45 37.22
N ASN A 6 -9.29 -42.11 36.36
CA ASN A 6 -8.45 -41.49 35.35
C ASN A 6 -9.38 -40.93 34.25
N LYS A 7 -10.15 -39.89 34.59
CA LYS A 7 -11.04 -39.20 33.67
C LYS A 7 -10.15 -38.34 32.78
N GLY A 8 -9.84 -38.85 31.58
CA GLY A 8 -9.10 -38.16 30.52
C GLY A 8 -9.75 -36.83 30.17
N SER A 9 -9.43 -35.79 30.95
CA SER A 9 -9.94 -34.44 30.78
C SER A 9 -9.13 -33.76 29.69
N MET A 10 -9.64 -33.83 28.47
CA MET A 10 -9.13 -33.05 27.35
C MET A 10 -9.14 -31.57 27.72
N THR A 11 -8.04 -30.86 27.48
CA THR A 11 -7.97 -29.42 27.72
C THR A 11 -8.84 -28.65 26.72
N VAL A 12 -9.24 -27.42 27.06
CA VAL A 12 -10.04 -26.55 26.15
C VAL A 12 -9.30 -26.32 24.82
N ALA A 13 -7.98 -26.17 24.86
CA ALA A 13 -7.15 -26.01 23.67
C ALA A 13 -7.11 -27.28 22.81
N GLU A 14 -7.06 -28.47 23.42
CA GLU A 14 -7.13 -29.74 22.70
C GLU A 14 -8.52 -30.01 22.13
N ALA A 15 -9.58 -29.66 22.86
CA ALA A 15 -10.95 -29.76 22.37
C ALA A 15 -11.17 -28.85 21.16
N GLY A 16 -10.67 -27.60 21.22
CA GLY A 16 -10.72 -26.66 20.09
C GLY A 16 -9.94 -27.15 18.88
N ARG A 17 -8.73 -27.68 19.10
CA ARG A 17 -7.89 -28.25 18.02
C ARG A 17 -8.57 -29.44 17.35
N LYS A 18 -9.05 -30.39 18.15
CA LYS A 18 -9.72 -31.60 17.66
C LYS A 18 -11.00 -31.26 16.91
N GLY A 19 -11.80 -30.33 17.43
CA GLY A 19 -12.98 -29.82 16.72
C GLY A 19 -12.63 -29.18 15.37
N GLY A 20 -11.55 -28.39 15.32
CA GLY A 20 -11.03 -27.82 14.07
C GLY A 20 -10.56 -28.87 13.07
N GLU A 21 -9.87 -29.91 13.54
CA GLU A 21 -9.42 -31.03 12.69
C GLU A 21 -10.60 -31.85 12.14
N THR A 22 -11.60 -32.15 12.97
CA THR A 22 -12.82 -32.82 12.54
C THR A 22 -13.52 -32.01 11.44
N VAL A 23 -13.75 -30.71 11.65
CA VAL A 23 -14.39 -29.83 10.66
C VAL A 23 -13.55 -29.74 9.38
N ARG A 24 -12.22 -29.69 9.48
CA ARG A 24 -11.33 -29.72 8.32
C ARG A 24 -11.43 -31.02 7.53
N ASN A 25 -11.51 -32.15 8.20
CA ASN A 25 -11.61 -33.46 7.54
C ASN A 25 -12.99 -33.66 6.90
N GLU A 26 -14.06 -33.16 7.52
CA GLU A 26 -15.43 -33.29 7.01
C GLU A 26 -15.76 -32.29 5.89
N ARG A 27 -15.36 -31.02 6.05
CA ARG A 27 -15.76 -29.92 5.17
C ARG A 27 -14.71 -29.54 4.14
N GLY A 28 -13.47 -29.99 4.34
CA GLY A 28 -12.36 -29.76 3.43
C GLY A 28 -11.91 -28.30 3.32
N ARG A 29 -11.05 -28.05 2.33
CA ARG A 29 -10.39 -26.75 2.09
C ARG A 29 -11.38 -25.67 1.64
N GLU A 30 -12.35 -26.02 0.82
CA GLU A 30 -13.31 -25.07 0.24
C GLU A 30 -14.18 -24.38 1.30
N PHE A 31 -14.52 -25.09 2.37
CA PHE A 31 -15.25 -24.53 3.49
C PHE A 31 -14.48 -23.40 4.16
N TYR A 32 -13.20 -23.61 4.48
CA TYR A 32 -12.34 -22.58 5.08
C TYR A 32 -12.09 -21.41 4.14
N GLU A 33 -11.93 -21.66 2.84
CA GLU A 33 -11.82 -20.58 1.86
C GLU A 33 -13.10 -19.72 1.81
N THR A 34 -14.26 -20.37 1.83
CA THR A 34 -15.56 -19.69 1.73
C THR A 34 -15.83 -18.83 2.97
N ILE A 35 -15.66 -19.40 4.16
CA ILE A 35 -15.85 -18.64 5.42
C ILE A 35 -14.79 -17.53 5.56
N GLY A 36 -13.55 -17.78 5.12
CA GLY A 36 -12.49 -16.78 5.11
C GLY A 36 -12.78 -15.62 4.17
N ARG A 37 -13.25 -15.90 2.94
CA ARG A 37 -13.69 -14.86 2.01
C ARG A 37 -14.86 -14.07 2.55
N LYS A 38 -15.86 -14.74 3.13
CA LYS A 38 -17.04 -14.09 3.70
C LYS A 38 -16.65 -13.17 4.87
N GLY A 39 -15.86 -13.67 5.82
CA GLY A 39 -15.35 -12.86 6.94
C GLY A 39 -14.50 -11.67 6.46
N GLY A 40 -13.60 -11.89 5.52
CA GLY A 40 -12.78 -10.82 4.93
C GLY A 40 -13.62 -9.76 4.19
N ALA A 41 -14.66 -10.17 3.46
CA ALA A 41 -15.57 -9.26 2.78
C ALA A 41 -16.37 -8.39 3.76
N THR A 42 -16.86 -8.99 4.86
CA THR A 42 -17.56 -8.26 5.93
C THR A 42 -16.63 -7.21 6.57
N VAL A 43 -15.43 -7.61 6.99
CA VAL A 43 -14.46 -6.70 7.60
C VAL A 43 -14.10 -5.56 6.63
N LYS A 44 -13.95 -5.86 5.34
CA LYS A 44 -13.70 -4.84 4.31
C LYS A 44 -14.86 -3.87 4.14
N ALA A 45 -16.10 -4.35 4.20
CA ALA A 45 -17.28 -3.50 4.12
C ALA A 45 -17.41 -2.59 5.35
N GLU A 46 -17.16 -3.12 6.55
CA GLU A 46 -17.31 -2.37 7.81
C GLU A 46 -16.17 -1.37 8.06
N ARG A 47 -14.92 -1.79 7.82
CA ARG A 47 -13.72 -1.04 8.21
C ARG A 47 -13.12 -0.21 7.07
N GLY A 48 -13.46 -0.55 5.82
CA GLY A 48 -13.01 0.18 4.64
C GLY A 48 -11.50 0.14 4.40
N ARG A 49 -11.03 0.99 3.47
CA ARG A 49 -9.64 1.02 3.01
C ARG A 49 -8.64 1.48 4.09
N ALA A 50 -9.03 2.47 4.91
CA ALA A 50 -8.17 3.05 5.92
C ALA A 50 -7.68 2.01 6.96
N PHE A 51 -8.54 1.07 7.34
CA PHE A 51 -8.18 -0.01 8.25
C PHE A 51 -7.08 -0.93 7.70
N TYR A 52 -7.17 -1.32 6.42
CA TYR A 52 -6.14 -2.16 5.80
C TYR A 52 -4.82 -1.41 5.63
N GLU A 53 -4.87 -0.10 5.40
CA GLU A 53 -3.66 0.73 5.35
C GLU A 53 -3.01 0.86 6.72
N GLU A 54 -3.81 1.00 7.79
CA GLU A 54 -3.31 1.07 9.16
C GLU A 54 -2.67 -0.26 9.61
N ILE A 55 -3.37 -1.39 9.44
CA ILE A 55 -2.81 -2.70 9.83
C ILE A 55 -1.59 -3.07 8.97
N GLY A 56 -1.61 -2.70 7.69
CA GLY A 56 -0.48 -2.92 6.78
C GLY A 56 0.74 -2.09 7.18
N ARG A 57 0.53 -0.81 7.52
CA ARG A 57 1.59 0.06 8.04
C ARG A 57 2.15 -0.47 9.35
N LYS A 58 1.29 -0.79 10.31
CA LYS A 58 1.69 -1.33 11.62
C LYS A 58 2.48 -2.62 11.48
N GLY A 59 2.01 -3.55 10.65
CA GLY A 59 2.75 -4.78 10.35
C GLY A 59 4.11 -4.52 9.70
N GLY A 60 4.17 -3.60 8.74
CA GLY A 60 5.42 -3.20 8.09
C GLY A 60 6.41 -2.52 9.06
N GLU A 61 5.92 -1.67 9.95
CA GLU A 61 6.72 -1.01 10.98
C GLU A 61 7.29 -2.01 11.99
N THR A 62 6.48 -2.98 12.46
CA THR A 62 6.95 -4.06 13.33
C THR A 62 8.05 -4.88 12.65
N VAL A 63 7.82 -5.31 11.41
CA VAL A 63 8.81 -6.10 10.66
C VAL A 63 10.09 -5.29 10.40
N LYS A 64 9.97 -3.99 10.16
CA LYS A 64 11.12 -3.10 9.99
C LYS A 64 11.90 -2.93 11.29
N ALA A 65 11.21 -2.81 12.43
CA ALA A 65 11.85 -2.72 13.73
C ALA A 65 12.56 -4.02 14.13
N GLU A 66 11.96 -5.18 13.86
CA GLU A 66 12.52 -6.49 14.22
C GLU A 66 13.64 -6.96 13.27
N ARG A 67 13.45 -6.80 11.96
CA ARG A 67 14.34 -7.39 10.95
C ARG A 67 15.23 -6.37 10.21
N GLY A 68 14.95 -5.08 10.38
CA GLY A 68 15.76 -4.01 9.80
C GLY A 68 15.71 -3.93 8.27
N ALA A 69 16.54 -3.04 7.71
CA ALA A 69 16.56 -2.75 6.28
C ALA A 69 17.01 -3.93 5.41
N LYS A 70 17.92 -4.77 5.91
CA LYS A 70 18.45 -5.95 5.20
C LYS A 70 17.36 -6.94 4.78
N PHE A 71 16.32 -7.09 5.62
CA PHE A 71 15.19 -7.96 5.31
C PHE A 71 14.39 -7.46 4.09
N TYR A 72 14.15 -6.15 4.01
CA TYR A 72 13.43 -5.55 2.88
C TYR A 72 14.24 -5.64 1.57
N GLU A 73 15.55 -5.50 1.66
CA GLU A 73 16.46 -5.70 0.53
C GLU A 73 16.41 -7.15 0.02
N GLU A 74 16.46 -8.14 0.92
CA GLU A 74 16.43 -9.56 0.57
C GLU A 74 15.10 -9.97 -0.07
N ILE A 75 13.96 -9.57 0.52
CA ILE A 75 12.64 -9.88 -0.06
C ILE A 75 12.42 -9.16 -1.38
N GLY A 76 12.94 -7.92 -1.52
CA GLY A 76 12.90 -7.16 -2.77
C GLY A 76 13.70 -7.84 -3.87
N LYS A 77 14.93 -8.27 -3.55
CA LYS A 77 15.79 -9.03 -4.48
C LYS A 77 15.13 -10.34 -4.90
N LYS A 78 14.62 -11.13 -3.95
CA LYS A 78 13.92 -12.40 -4.22
C LYS A 78 12.67 -12.21 -5.07
N GLY A 79 11.91 -11.14 -4.84
CA GLY A 79 10.78 -10.75 -5.67
C GLY A 79 11.19 -10.39 -7.09
N GLY A 80 12.25 -9.57 -7.22
CA GLY A 80 12.83 -9.19 -8.50
C GLY A 80 13.33 -10.40 -9.30
N ASP A 81 14.08 -11.30 -8.67
CA ASP A 81 14.62 -12.51 -9.30
C ASP A 81 13.49 -13.43 -9.79
N ARG A 82 12.40 -13.56 -9.02
CA ARG A 82 11.22 -14.32 -9.45
C ARG A 82 10.53 -13.71 -10.66
N VAL A 83 10.40 -12.38 -10.69
CA VAL A 83 9.80 -11.67 -11.82
C VAL A 83 10.70 -11.78 -13.06
N LYS A 84 12.02 -11.66 -12.90
CA LYS A 84 13.01 -11.85 -13.96
C LYS A 84 12.96 -13.25 -14.54
N ALA A 85 12.86 -14.28 -13.69
CA ALA A 85 12.77 -15.67 -14.11
C ALA A 85 11.48 -15.98 -14.89
N THR A 86 10.37 -15.30 -14.58
CA THR A 86 9.06 -15.57 -15.19
C THR A 86 8.74 -14.72 -16.41
N ARG A 87 9.18 -13.45 -16.44
CA ARG A 87 8.80 -12.49 -17.48
C ARG A 87 9.94 -12.13 -18.45
N GLY A 88 11.17 -12.54 -18.16
CA GLY A 88 12.32 -12.30 -19.03
C GLY A 88 12.70 -10.81 -19.17
N PRO A 89 13.67 -10.49 -20.05
CA PRO A 89 14.25 -9.14 -20.17
C PRO A 89 13.27 -8.09 -20.73
N ASN A 90 12.38 -8.47 -21.65
CA ASN A 90 11.40 -7.56 -22.29
C ASN A 90 10.49 -6.86 -21.26
N PHE A 91 10.24 -7.51 -20.12
CA PHE A 91 9.42 -6.94 -19.05
C PHE A 91 10.08 -5.72 -18.38
N TYR A 92 11.40 -5.75 -18.19
CA TYR A 92 12.13 -4.65 -17.56
C TYR A 92 12.24 -3.45 -18.50
N GLU A 93 12.38 -3.70 -19.79
CA GLU A 93 12.38 -2.67 -20.82
C GLU A 93 11.02 -1.96 -20.91
N GLU A 94 9.93 -2.71 -20.86
CA GLU A 94 8.57 -2.16 -20.92
C GLU A 94 8.24 -1.31 -19.68
N ILE A 95 8.55 -1.79 -18.47
CA ILE A 95 8.33 -1.01 -17.23
C ILE A 95 9.25 0.22 -17.17
N GLY A 96 10.49 0.11 -17.66
CA GLY A 96 11.42 1.22 -17.75
C GLY A 96 10.91 2.30 -18.71
N ARG A 97 10.43 1.90 -19.89
CA ARG A 97 9.80 2.79 -20.87
C ARG A 97 8.56 3.48 -20.30
N LYS A 98 7.67 2.73 -19.62
CA LYS A 98 6.48 3.28 -18.95
C LYS A 98 6.85 4.27 -17.86
N GLY A 99 7.87 3.97 -17.05
CA GLY A 99 8.40 4.87 -16.03
C GLY A 99 8.95 6.17 -16.63
N GLY A 100 9.81 6.06 -17.65
CA GLY A 100 10.39 7.22 -18.33
C GLY A 100 9.37 8.12 -19.00
N GLN A 101 8.35 7.55 -19.66
CA GLN A 101 7.24 8.32 -20.24
C GLN A 101 6.46 9.09 -19.18
N LYS A 102 6.23 8.49 -18.00
CA LYS A 102 5.54 9.16 -16.89
C LYS A 102 6.35 10.35 -16.35
N VAL A 103 7.67 10.19 -16.19
CA VAL A 103 8.56 11.29 -15.77
C VAL A 103 8.57 12.41 -16.81
N LYS A 104 8.69 12.08 -18.09
CA LYS A 104 8.65 13.06 -19.18
C LYS A 104 7.35 13.89 -19.13
N LYS A 105 6.20 13.22 -18.97
CA LYS A 105 4.89 13.89 -18.89
C LYS A 105 4.82 14.86 -17.71
N LEU A 106 5.28 14.44 -16.53
CA LEU A 106 5.29 15.29 -15.33
C LEU A 106 6.18 16.54 -15.51
N ILE A 107 7.33 16.40 -16.18
CA ILE A 107 8.20 17.54 -16.48
C ILE A 107 7.51 18.50 -17.46
N GLU A 108 6.83 18.00 -18.47
CA GLU A 108 6.09 18.85 -19.42
C GLU A 108 4.91 19.57 -18.76
N GLU A 109 4.13 18.85 -17.95
CA GLU A 109 3.02 19.41 -17.16
C GLU A 109 3.55 20.49 -16.19
N GLY A 110 4.66 20.23 -15.49
CA GLY A 110 5.30 21.20 -14.60
C GLY A 110 5.83 22.42 -15.34
N LYS A 111 6.48 22.25 -16.50
CA LYS A 111 6.94 23.37 -17.34
C LYS A 111 5.78 24.18 -17.91
N ARG A 112 4.65 23.54 -18.21
CA ARG A 112 3.43 24.22 -18.68
C ARG A 112 2.77 24.99 -17.55
N ALA A 113 2.69 24.40 -16.36
CA ALA A 113 2.19 25.06 -15.15
C ALA A 113 3.06 26.27 -14.78
N ALA A 114 4.39 26.13 -14.81
CA ALA A 114 5.32 27.22 -14.53
C ALA A 114 5.19 28.37 -15.56
N ARG A 115 5.07 28.05 -16.86
CA ARG A 115 4.83 29.05 -17.91
C ARG A 115 3.47 29.72 -17.78
N GLY A 116 2.43 28.97 -17.43
CA GLY A 116 1.09 29.51 -17.15
C GLY A 116 1.08 30.44 -15.93
N ALA A 117 1.79 30.06 -14.86
CA ALA A 117 1.94 30.89 -13.67
C ALA A 117 2.72 32.18 -13.96
N ALA A 118 3.80 32.10 -14.74
CA ALA A 118 4.57 33.28 -15.16
C ALA A 118 3.76 34.23 -16.06
N ALA A 119 2.98 33.68 -17.00
CA ALA A 119 2.10 34.48 -17.86
C ALA A 119 0.96 35.15 -17.07
N ALA A 120 0.37 34.43 -16.10
CA ALA A 120 -0.66 34.99 -15.23
C ALA A 120 -0.10 36.11 -14.32
N ALA A 121 1.12 35.94 -13.80
CA ALA A 121 1.80 36.96 -13.00
C ALA A 121 2.15 38.22 -13.83
N ALA A 122 2.58 38.05 -15.09
CA ALA A 122 2.87 39.17 -15.99
C ALA A 122 1.60 39.93 -16.41
N ALA A 123 0.47 39.24 -16.59
CA ALA A 123 -0.81 39.86 -16.92
C ALA A 123 -1.47 40.58 -15.73
N ALA A 124 -1.08 40.26 -14.50
CA ALA A 124 -1.59 40.88 -13.28
C ALA A 124 -0.75 42.06 -12.77
N ALA A 125 0.34 42.44 -13.46
CA ALA A 125 1.13 43.61 -13.10
C ALA A 125 0.33 44.90 -13.36
N PRO A 126 0.08 45.77 -12.36
CA PRO A 126 -0.66 46.99 -12.55
C PRO A 126 0.14 47.94 -13.45
N ALA A 127 -0.47 48.40 -14.55
CA ALA A 127 0.06 49.46 -15.38
C ALA A 127 0.31 50.69 -14.50
N SER A 128 1.57 50.94 -14.16
CA SER A 128 2.00 52.15 -13.48
C SER A 128 1.59 53.34 -14.33
N THR A 129 0.64 54.10 -13.82
CA THR A 129 0.19 55.40 -14.34
C THR A 129 1.40 56.30 -14.57
N ASP A 130 1.66 56.57 -15.84
CA ASP A 130 2.41 57.72 -16.33
C ASP A 130 1.72 58.99 -15.81
N GLY A 131 2.33 59.60 -14.79
CA GLY A 131 1.88 60.82 -14.14
C GLY A 131 2.97 61.87 -14.25
N GLY A 132 3.34 62.24 -15.47
CA GLY A 132 4.03 63.49 -15.71
C GLY A 132 3.07 64.65 -15.48
N GLN A 133 3.46 65.59 -14.60
CA GLN A 133 3.50 67.03 -14.88
C GLN A 133 3.90 67.81 -13.60
N GLU A 134 5.18 68.17 -13.49
CA GLU A 134 5.56 69.48 -12.94
C GLU A 134 4.91 70.56 -13.82
N PRO A 135 4.40 71.70 -13.27
CA PRO A 135 5.35 72.74 -12.91
C PRO A 135 4.93 73.74 -11.81
N SER A 136 5.92 74.58 -11.49
CA SER A 136 5.80 76.02 -11.24
C SER A 136 5.69 76.49 -9.79
N LYS A 137 6.83 77.02 -9.33
CA LYS A 137 6.95 78.12 -8.36
C LYS A 137 6.11 79.32 -8.78
N GLY A 138 5.62 80.12 -7.82
CA GLY A 138 5.02 81.42 -8.04
C GLY A 138 4.12 81.84 -6.90
#